data_AF-A0AAD8K767-F1
#
_entry.id   AF-A0AAD8K767-F1
#
_cell.length_a   1.000
_cell.length_b   1.000
_cell.length_c   1.000
_cell.angle_alpha   90.00
_cell.angle_beta   90.00
_cell.angle_gamma   90.00
#
_symmetry.space_group_name_H-M   'P 1'
#
loop_
_entity.id
_entity.type
_entity.pdbx_description
1 polymer ?
#
loop_
_entity_poly.entity_id
_entity_poly.type
_entity_poly.pdbx_seq_one_letter_code
_entity_poly.pdbx_strand_id
1 'polypeptide(L)'
;MGTLLISSTLTLTPTPTNLRRSLVTSPPPPPVLFARKPLVSFKSKPWVSTTTSFASRRRSSSRDDDDDDDDDAWRRKVLQFLLWAAEGVYIIWLFLLPYAPGDPVWAISPDTINSLIALSLNFFFILPLINSVGINNVIHAPVLHPMSEGLFNFVIGWTFMFAPLLFTDRNRDRYKGSLDVLWGFQMFLTNTFLIPYMAIRLNNKPPHTDENKKYKYKYSQLGCVMVNGAPVVGLIGGAVCVISIVWGLFGRSDGNFGGVADRWDFLVTYLGSERLAYAFIWDICLYILFQPWLIGDNLHNITTNQRELINYLRFVPVLGLLAYLLSLDDDVSS
;
A
#
# COMPACT_ATOMS: atom_id res chain seq x y z
N MET A 1 -24.16 -18.59 -65.85
CA MET A 1 -25.52 -18.24 -65.42
C MET A 1 -25.50 -18.34 -63.90
N GLY A 2 -25.64 -17.27 -63.10
CA GLY A 2 -26.58 -16.15 -63.23
C GLY A 2 -27.96 -16.66 -62.79
N THR A 3 -28.52 -16.26 -61.65
CA THR A 3 -29.02 -14.91 -61.29
C THR A 3 -29.14 -14.83 -59.75
N LEU A 4 -28.91 -13.69 -59.08
CA LEU A 4 -30.00 -12.82 -58.61
C LEU A 4 -29.54 -11.39 -58.27
N LEU A 5 -30.25 -10.44 -58.88
CA LEU A 5 -30.38 -9.00 -58.60
C LEU A 5 -31.83 -8.80 -58.07
N ILE A 6 -32.31 -7.72 -57.44
CA ILE A 6 -31.78 -6.37 -57.17
C ILE A 6 -32.55 -5.72 -55.99
N SER A 7 -31.94 -4.67 -55.39
CA SER A 7 -32.45 -3.54 -54.57
C SER A 7 -33.87 -3.48 -53.95
N SER A 8 -33.92 -2.83 -52.78
CA SER A 8 -34.76 -1.63 -52.58
C SER A 8 -34.10 -0.67 -51.56
N THR A 9 -33.98 0.62 -51.91
CA THR A 9 -33.29 1.65 -51.12
C THR A 9 -34.10 2.96 -51.11
N LEU A 10 -34.45 3.45 -49.91
CA LEU A 10 -35.01 4.78 -49.54
C LEU A 10 -34.73 4.98 -48.03
N THR A 11 -34.65 6.13 -47.36
CA THR A 11 -34.43 7.59 -47.59
C THR A 11 -34.12 8.20 -46.19
N LEU A 12 -33.66 9.43 -45.91
CA LEU A 12 -33.25 10.64 -46.66
C LEU A 12 -32.25 11.45 -45.77
N THR A 13 -31.71 12.56 -46.28
CA THR A 13 -31.04 13.65 -45.51
C THR A 13 -31.78 14.99 -45.84
N PRO A 14 -31.39 16.24 -45.44
CA PRO A 14 -30.30 16.72 -44.56
C PRO A 14 -30.58 17.96 -43.63
N THR A 15 -29.85 18.10 -42.51
CA THR A 15 -29.34 19.39 -41.90
C THR A 15 -30.35 20.52 -41.45
N PRO A 16 -29.93 21.73 -40.98
CA PRO A 16 -29.43 21.99 -39.61
C PRO A 16 -30.03 23.29 -38.95
N THR A 17 -29.78 23.59 -37.66
CA THR A 17 -29.76 25.00 -37.18
C THR A 17 -29.03 25.27 -35.84
N ASN A 18 -28.55 26.51 -35.69
CA ASN A 18 -27.74 27.03 -34.59
C ASN A 18 -28.55 27.43 -33.34
N LEU A 19 -27.93 27.37 -32.15
CA LEU A 19 -28.40 28.09 -30.94
C LEU A 19 -27.56 29.34 -30.66
N ARG A 20 -28.25 30.40 -30.22
CA ARG A 20 -27.79 31.80 -30.30
C ARG A 20 -27.49 32.39 -28.93
N ARG A 21 -26.41 33.17 -28.85
CA ARG A 21 -26.00 33.99 -27.68
C ARG A 21 -26.91 35.22 -27.53
N SER A 22 -27.30 35.57 -26.29
CA SER A 22 -27.70 36.94 -25.94
C SER A 22 -27.42 37.27 -24.47
N LEU A 23 -26.85 38.45 -24.23
CA LEU A 23 -26.90 39.14 -22.93
C LEU A 23 -28.28 39.80 -22.76
N VAL A 24 -28.63 40.24 -21.54
CA VAL A 24 -29.13 41.60 -21.20
C VAL A 24 -29.21 41.79 -19.66
N THR A 25 -29.05 43.05 -19.27
CA THR A 25 -28.71 43.73 -18.00
C THR A 25 -29.65 43.63 -16.76
N SER A 26 -29.08 43.91 -15.57
CA SER A 26 -29.70 44.23 -14.26
C SER A 26 -30.29 45.66 -14.15
N PRO A 27 -31.08 46.02 -13.09
CA PRO A 27 -30.54 46.75 -11.89
C PRO A 27 -31.31 46.44 -10.54
N PRO A 28 -31.40 47.32 -9.51
CA PRO A 28 -30.55 47.39 -8.29
C PRO A 28 -31.27 47.16 -6.92
N PRO A 29 -30.56 47.14 -5.75
CA PRO A 29 -31.13 46.94 -4.39
C PRO A 29 -31.44 48.27 -3.63
N PRO A 30 -32.26 48.30 -2.55
CA PRO A 30 -31.77 48.34 -1.14
C PRO A 30 -32.84 47.84 -0.10
N PRO A 31 -32.82 48.11 1.26
CA PRO A 31 -31.80 48.73 2.13
C PRO A 31 -31.40 47.92 3.39
N VAL A 32 -30.50 48.53 4.17
CA VAL A 32 -29.79 48.01 5.36
C VAL A 32 -30.61 48.10 6.65
N LEU A 33 -30.43 47.16 7.59
CA LEU A 33 -30.61 47.44 9.03
C LEU A 33 -29.42 46.97 9.87
N PHE A 34 -28.90 47.90 10.68
CA PHE A 34 -27.76 47.69 11.58
C PHE A 34 -28.17 46.88 12.83
N ALA A 35 -27.33 45.90 13.22
CA ALA A 35 -27.33 45.34 14.57
C ALA A 35 -25.94 45.52 15.21
N ARG A 36 -25.91 46.17 16.37
CA ARG A 36 -24.72 46.75 17.01
C ARG A 36 -23.75 45.70 17.60
N LYS A 37 -22.45 46.02 17.56
CA LYS A 37 -21.49 45.60 18.58
C LYS A 37 -21.68 46.44 19.86
N PRO A 38 -21.68 45.85 21.07
CA PRO A 38 -21.13 46.46 22.28
C PRO A 38 -19.67 45.99 22.41
N LEU A 39 -18.69 46.82 22.11
CA LEU A 39 -18.08 47.82 23.00
C LEU A 39 -17.37 47.20 24.22
N VAL A 40 -16.05 47.34 24.23
CA VAL A 40 -15.15 47.04 25.35
C VAL A 40 -15.57 47.87 26.58
N SER A 41 -15.70 47.21 27.74
CA SER A 41 -15.78 47.88 29.04
C SER A 41 -14.45 47.75 29.76
N PHE A 42 -13.74 48.87 29.93
CA PHE A 42 -12.46 48.94 30.62
C PHE A 42 -12.66 49.78 31.90
N LYS A 43 -12.71 49.14 33.08
CA LYS A 43 -12.68 49.84 34.37
C LYS A 43 -11.81 49.12 35.41
N SER A 44 -10.58 49.62 35.50
CA SER A 44 -9.85 49.99 36.73
C SER A 44 -10.09 49.22 38.05
N LYS A 45 -8.99 48.68 38.59
CA LYS A 45 -8.78 48.20 39.98
C LYS A 45 -9.08 49.29 41.03
N PRO A 46 -9.42 48.90 42.26
CA PRO A 46 -8.46 48.88 43.40
C PRO A 46 -8.58 47.59 44.25
N TRP A 47 -7.78 47.25 45.26
CA TRP A 47 -6.42 47.63 45.74
C TRP A 47 -5.90 46.41 46.53
N VAL A 48 -4.59 46.15 46.46
CA VAL A 48 -3.73 45.19 47.21
C VAL A 48 -4.32 44.43 48.42
N SER A 49 -4.11 43.12 48.45
CA SER A 49 -3.57 42.44 49.65
C SER A 49 -2.42 41.51 49.26
N THR A 50 -1.25 41.74 49.84
CA THR A 50 -0.01 41.01 49.55
C THR A 50 -0.03 39.65 50.23
N THR A 51 0.00 38.56 49.46
CA THR A 51 0.38 37.24 49.98
C THR A 51 1.51 36.69 49.14
N THR A 52 2.73 36.76 49.65
CA THR A 52 3.92 36.17 49.03
C THR A 52 3.87 34.65 49.19
N SER A 53 3.32 33.95 48.19
CA SER A 53 3.52 32.50 48.08
C SER A 53 4.97 32.23 47.67
N PHE A 54 5.71 31.52 48.52
CA PHE A 54 7.08 31.12 48.21
C PHE A 54 7.11 30.27 46.95
N ALA A 55 7.86 30.72 45.94
CA ALA A 55 8.14 29.93 44.76
C ALA A 55 9.07 28.77 45.14
N SER A 56 8.48 27.63 45.51
CA SER A 56 9.19 26.35 45.57
C SER A 56 9.55 25.92 44.15
N ARG A 57 10.63 26.50 43.61
CA ARG A 57 11.26 26.12 42.35
C ARG A 57 11.83 24.70 42.51
N ARG A 58 10.96 23.69 42.38
CA ARG A 58 11.32 22.27 42.46
C ARG A 58 12.27 21.98 41.30
N ARG A 59 13.55 21.88 41.64
CA ARG A 59 14.66 21.77 40.70
C ARG A 59 14.76 20.32 40.23
N SER A 60 14.48 20.08 38.95
CA SER A 60 14.89 18.92 38.15
C SER A 60 14.73 17.52 38.77
N SER A 61 13.66 16.81 38.39
CA SER A 61 13.75 15.37 38.08
C SER A 61 13.92 15.11 36.57
N SER A 62 14.24 16.15 35.80
CA SER A 62 14.58 16.12 34.38
C SER A 62 16.03 15.62 34.19
N ARG A 63 16.22 14.33 34.38
CA ARG A 63 17.43 13.59 33.98
C ARG A 63 17.03 12.28 33.33
N ASP A 64 16.12 11.56 33.98
CA ASP A 64 15.64 10.27 33.47
C ASP A 64 14.82 10.47 32.16
N ASP A 65 13.96 11.50 32.09
CA ASP A 65 13.17 11.81 30.87
C ASP A 65 14.02 12.32 29.67
N ASP A 66 15.08 13.09 29.93
CA ASP A 66 15.93 13.66 28.86
C ASP A 66 16.88 12.61 28.27
N ASP A 67 17.44 11.72 29.12
CA ASP A 67 18.34 10.66 28.69
C ASP A 67 17.60 9.59 27.85
N ASP A 68 16.38 9.20 28.22
CA ASP A 68 15.57 8.21 27.47
C ASP A 68 15.18 8.72 26.06
N ASP A 69 14.82 10.00 25.90
CA ASP A 69 14.42 10.57 24.60
C ASP A 69 15.60 10.69 23.61
N ASP A 70 16.81 11.01 24.11
CA ASP A 70 18.03 11.06 23.30
C ASP A 70 18.49 9.65 22.87
N ASP A 71 18.37 8.65 23.76
CA ASP A 71 18.70 7.24 23.47
C ASP A 71 17.73 6.67 22.40
N ASP A 72 16.44 7.01 22.47
CA ASP A 72 15.44 6.60 21.49
C ASP A 72 15.61 7.34 20.14
N ALA A 73 16.00 8.62 20.16
CA ALA A 73 16.39 9.36 18.97
C ALA A 73 17.65 8.79 18.29
N TRP A 74 18.64 8.35 19.07
CA TRP A 74 19.82 7.65 18.57
C TRP A 74 19.45 6.30 17.94
N ARG A 75 18.67 5.46 18.63
CA ARG A 75 18.18 4.17 18.11
C ARG A 75 17.45 4.32 16.77
N ARG A 76 16.57 5.31 16.64
CA ARG A 76 15.85 5.60 15.38
C ARG A 76 16.80 6.01 14.25
N LYS A 77 17.83 6.83 14.52
CA LYS A 77 18.87 7.19 13.53
C LYS A 77 19.71 5.99 13.11
N VAL A 78 20.10 5.12 14.05
CA VAL A 78 20.85 3.89 13.76
C VAL A 78 20.02 2.94 12.91
N LEU A 79 18.76 2.67 13.27
CA LEU A 79 17.85 1.85 12.47
C LEU A 79 17.63 2.42 11.07
N GLN A 80 17.45 3.74 10.96
CA GLN A 80 17.32 4.43 9.67
C GLN A 80 18.58 4.27 8.81
N PHE A 81 19.77 4.45 9.39
CA PHE A 81 21.03 4.24 8.69
C PHE A 81 21.20 2.79 8.24
N LEU A 82 20.89 1.82 9.11
CA LEU A 82 20.94 0.39 8.77
C LEU A 82 19.96 0.03 7.65
N LEU A 83 18.76 0.60 7.62
CA LEU A 83 17.79 0.38 6.54
C LEU A 83 18.26 1.00 5.20
N TRP A 84 18.81 2.22 5.21
CA TRP A 84 19.39 2.82 4.00
C TRP A 84 20.64 2.07 3.51
N ALA A 85 21.48 1.58 4.43
CA ALA A 85 22.63 0.74 4.09
C ALA A 85 22.18 -0.61 3.53
N ALA A 86 21.15 -1.24 4.13
CA ALA A 86 20.55 -2.47 3.62
C ALA A 86 19.95 -2.27 2.22
N GLU A 87 19.22 -1.17 1.98
CA GLU A 87 18.71 -0.83 0.65
C GLU A 87 19.83 -0.61 -0.38
N GLY A 88 20.88 0.13 0.00
CA GLY A 88 22.03 0.35 -0.86
C GLY A 88 22.74 -0.96 -1.23
N VAL A 89 22.98 -1.83 -0.24
CA VAL A 89 23.54 -3.17 -0.46
C VAL A 89 22.58 -4.03 -1.29
N TYR A 90 21.28 -3.95 -1.05
CA TYR A 90 20.25 -4.69 -1.77
C TYR A 90 20.21 -4.32 -3.26
N ILE A 91 20.12 -3.02 -3.59
CA ILE A 91 20.16 -2.53 -4.98
C ILE A 91 21.48 -2.94 -5.65
N ILE A 92 22.61 -2.77 -4.95
CA ILE A 92 23.93 -3.12 -5.51
C ILE A 92 24.02 -4.64 -5.77
N TRP A 93 23.61 -5.47 -4.83
CA TRP A 93 23.63 -6.94 -4.95
C TRP A 93 22.67 -7.45 -6.02
N LEU A 94 21.42 -7.02 -5.96
CA LEU A 94 20.32 -7.66 -6.68
C LEU A 94 20.01 -7.00 -8.04
N PHE A 95 20.42 -5.75 -8.28
CA PHE A 95 20.31 -5.13 -9.60
C PHE A 95 21.66 -4.90 -10.29
N LEU A 96 22.72 -4.59 -9.53
CA LEU A 96 24.03 -4.18 -10.07
C LEU A 96 25.17 -5.20 -9.92
N LEU A 97 24.93 -6.44 -9.46
CA LEU A 97 25.97 -7.47 -9.40
C LEU A 97 25.57 -8.76 -10.13
N PRO A 98 26.52 -9.41 -10.85
CA PRO A 98 26.32 -10.71 -11.49
C PRO A 98 26.40 -11.90 -10.50
N TYR A 99 26.54 -11.62 -9.20
CA TYR A 99 26.62 -12.66 -8.15
C TYR A 99 25.25 -13.13 -7.66
N ALA A 100 24.20 -12.33 -7.85
CA ALA A 100 22.82 -12.80 -7.65
C ALA A 100 22.38 -13.68 -8.84
N PRO A 101 21.56 -14.72 -8.62
CA PRO A 101 20.98 -15.55 -9.68
C PRO A 101 20.35 -14.74 -10.83
N GLY A 102 20.52 -15.24 -12.06
CA GLY A 102 19.99 -14.65 -13.29
C GLY A 102 20.69 -13.36 -13.76
N ASP A 103 20.32 -12.88 -14.94
CA ASP A 103 21.00 -11.74 -15.59
C ASP A 103 20.80 -10.42 -14.83
N PRO A 104 21.85 -9.58 -14.66
CA PRO A 104 21.74 -8.26 -14.04
C PRO A 104 20.95 -7.28 -14.91
N VAL A 105 20.47 -6.17 -14.33
CA VAL A 105 19.49 -5.28 -14.99
C VAL A 105 19.96 -4.73 -16.35
N TRP A 106 21.26 -4.49 -16.50
CA TRP A 106 21.84 -4.00 -17.75
C TRP A 106 22.00 -5.07 -18.85
N ALA A 107 21.82 -6.35 -18.52
CA ALA A 107 22.01 -7.51 -19.42
C ALA A 107 20.78 -8.43 -19.46
N ILE A 108 19.60 -7.95 -19.03
CA ILE A 108 18.35 -8.73 -19.00
C ILE A 108 18.08 -9.38 -20.37
N SER A 109 17.91 -10.70 -20.36
CA SER A 109 17.50 -11.45 -21.54
C SER A 109 16.05 -11.11 -21.97
N PRO A 110 15.72 -11.18 -23.27
CA PRO A 110 14.33 -11.08 -23.74
C PRO A 110 13.41 -12.13 -23.09
N ASP A 111 13.93 -13.31 -22.76
CA ASP A 111 13.17 -14.42 -22.19
C ASP A 111 12.72 -14.16 -20.75
N THR A 112 13.57 -13.51 -19.94
CA THR A 112 13.18 -13.03 -18.60
C THR A 112 12.08 -11.95 -18.70
N ILE A 113 12.16 -11.04 -19.68
CA ILE A 113 11.10 -10.03 -19.93
C ILE A 113 9.79 -10.70 -20.35
N ASN A 114 9.85 -11.62 -21.31
CA ASN A 114 8.68 -12.37 -21.77
C ASN A 114 8.04 -13.17 -20.62
N SER A 115 8.85 -13.77 -19.75
CA SER A 115 8.40 -14.48 -18.55
C SER A 115 7.72 -13.54 -17.55
N LEU A 116 8.28 -12.34 -17.31
CA LEU A 116 7.69 -11.32 -16.44
C LEU A 116 6.36 -10.76 -16.99
N ILE A 117 6.28 -10.52 -18.30
CA ILE A 117 5.04 -10.12 -18.98
C ILE A 117 4.01 -11.26 -18.89
N ALA A 118 4.41 -12.50 -19.15
CA ALA A 118 3.52 -13.66 -19.06
C ALA A 118 2.96 -13.86 -17.64
N LEU A 119 3.80 -13.64 -16.63
CA LEU A 119 3.47 -13.81 -15.22
C LEU A 119 2.55 -12.68 -14.72
N SER A 120 2.81 -11.43 -15.14
CA SER A 120 1.93 -10.28 -14.87
C SER A 120 0.63 -10.29 -15.66
N LEU A 121 0.55 -10.96 -16.82
CA LEU A 121 -0.72 -11.27 -17.48
C LEU A 121 -1.57 -12.26 -16.66
N ASN A 122 -0.94 -13.18 -15.92
CA ASN A 122 -1.61 -14.14 -15.04
C ASN A 122 -1.80 -13.59 -13.59
N PHE A 123 -1.86 -12.26 -13.44
CA PHE A 123 -2.10 -11.55 -12.18
C PHE A 123 -3.44 -11.93 -11.52
N PHE A 124 -3.40 -12.20 -10.21
CA PHE A 124 -4.49 -12.76 -9.39
C PHE A 124 -5.19 -13.99 -9.99
N PHE A 125 -4.49 -14.76 -10.83
CA PHE A 125 -5.06 -15.85 -11.62
C PHE A 125 -6.27 -15.47 -12.50
N ILE A 126 -6.49 -14.18 -12.77
CA ILE A 126 -7.67 -13.69 -13.48
C ILE A 126 -7.76 -14.32 -14.88
N LEU A 127 -6.68 -14.24 -15.67
CA LEU A 127 -6.63 -14.86 -17.01
C LEU A 127 -6.66 -16.40 -16.98
N PRO A 128 -5.90 -17.11 -16.10
CA PRO A 128 -6.02 -18.55 -15.93
C PRO A 128 -7.44 -19.03 -15.58
N LEU A 129 -8.13 -18.35 -14.65
CA LEU A 129 -9.47 -18.72 -14.23
C LEU A 129 -10.53 -18.43 -15.31
N ILE A 130 -10.46 -17.28 -15.97
CA ILE A 130 -11.38 -16.92 -17.07
C ILE A 130 -11.28 -17.92 -18.24
N ASN A 131 -10.07 -18.36 -18.59
CA ASN A 131 -9.86 -19.39 -19.61
C ASN A 131 -10.33 -20.78 -19.13
N SER A 132 -10.16 -21.13 -17.85
CA SER A 132 -10.68 -22.40 -17.31
C SER A 132 -12.22 -22.51 -17.31
N VAL A 133 -12.91 -21.36 -17.23
CA VAL A 133 -14.38 -21.25 -17.35
C VAL A 133 -14.83 -21.20 -18.83
N GLY A 134 -13.90 -21.34 -19.78
CA GLY A 134 -14.18 -21.50 -21.21
C GLY A 134 -14.31 -20.18 -22.00
N ILE A 135 -13.99 -19.04 -21.39
CA ILE A 135 -14.02 -17.72 -22.08
C ILE A 135 -12.67 -17.51 -22.82
N ASN A 136 -12.40 -18.38 -23.78
CA ASN A 136 -11.14 -18.42 -24.56
C ASN A 136 -11.00 -17.27 -25.59
N ASN A 137 -11.97 -16.36 -25.67
CA ASN A 137 -12.21 -15.52 -26.86
C ASN A 137 -11.56 -14.13 -26.85
N VAL A 138 -10.73 -13.79 -25.85
CA VAL A 138 -10.15 -12.43 -25.74
C VAL A 138 -8.62 -12.45 -25.65
N ILE A 139 -8.03 -13.19 -24.71
CA ILE A 139 -6.57 -13.38 -24.58
C ILE A 139 -6.28 -14.79 -24.07
N HIS A 140 -5.44 -15.54 -24.79
CA HIS A 140 -4.92 -16.82 -24.29
C HIS A 140 -3.99 -16.57 -23.10
N ALA A 141 -4.29 -17.17 -21.94
CA ALA A 141 -3.39 -17.13 -20.79
C ALA A 141 -2.05 -17.79 -21.15
N PRO A 142 -0.91 -17.11 -20.94
CA PRO A 142 0.41 -17.73 -21.06
C PRO A 142 0.51 -18.97 -20.17
N VAL A 143 0.98 -20.09 -20.72
CA VAL A 143 1.14 -21.34 -19.98
C VAL A 143 2.50 -21.33 -19.30
N LEU A 144 2.52 -20.94 -18.03
CA LEU A 144 3.71 -21.00 -17.18
C LEU A 144 3.68 -22.21 -16.24
N HIS A 145 4.81 -22.48 -15.58
CA HIS A 145 4.86 -23.54 -14.59
C HIS A 145 4.00 -23.16 -13.35
N PRO A 146 3.13 -24.05 -12.83
CA PRO A 146 2.20 -23.68 -11.75
C PRO A 146 2.88 -23.11 -10.50
N MET A 147 4.11 -23.56 -10.18
CA MET A 147 4.88 -23.06 -9.04
C MET A 147 5.35 -21.61 -9.20
N SER A 148 5.69 -21.14 -10.39
CA SER A 148 6.12 -19.74 -10.58
C SER A 148 4.92 -18.79 -10.57
N GLU A 149 3.79 -19.19 -11.16
CA GLU A 149 2.51 -18.49 -11.04
C GLU A 149 2.02 -18.43 -9.59
N GLY A 150 2.16 -19.54 -8.84
CA GLY A 150 1.87 -19.61 -7.41
C GLY A 150 2.74 -18.64 -6.60
N LEU A 151 4.06 -18.70 -6.77
CA LEU A 151 5.01 -17.84 -6.05
C LEU A 151 4.73 -16.35 -6.28
N PHE A 152 4.54 -15.93 -7.54
CA PHE A 152 4.23 -14.56 -7.89
C PHE A 152 2.92 -14.09 -7.26
N ASN A 153 1.83 -14.82 -7.49
CA ASN A 153 0.52 -14.42 -6.96
C ASN A 153 0.47 -14.47 -5.43
N PHE A 154 1.27 -15.32 -4.77
CA PHE A 154 1.44 -15.31 -3.32
C PHE A 154 2.08 -14.00 -2.82
N VAL A 155 3.20 -13.59 -3.42
CA VAL A 155 3.87 -12.31 -3.06
C VAL A 155 2.95 -11.12 -3.35
N ILE A 156 2.29 -11.10 -4.51
CA ILE A 156 1.35 -10.04 -4.90
C ILE A 156 0.11 -10.01 -3.98
N GLY A 157 -0.45 -11.16 -3.60
CA GLY A 157 -1.56 -11.26 -2.65
C GLY A 157 -1.20 -10.70 -1.27
N TRP A 158 0.02 -10.97 -0.81
CA TRP A 158 0.54 -10.39 0.43
C TRP A 158 0.77 -8.87 0.29
N THR A 159 1.36 -8.42 -0.83
CA THR A 159 1.58 -7.00 -1.15
C THR A 159 0.28 -6.19 -1.18
N PHE A 160 -0.79 -6.78 -1.72
CA PHE A 160 -2.10 -6.17 -1.78
C PHE A 160 -2.67 -5.90 -0.38
N MET A 161 -2.49 -6.84 0.55
CA MET A 161 -2.86 -6.64 1.96
C MET A 161 -1.98 -5.61 2.69
N PHE A 162 -0.73 -5.37 2.26
CA PHE A 162 0.10 -4.33 2.86
C PHE A 162 -0.45 -2.92 2.61
N ALA A 163 -1.26 -2.68 1.58
CA ALA A 163 -1.79 -1.34 1.28
C ALA A 163 -2.56 -0.71 2.46
N PRO A 164 -3.66 -1.32 2.98
CA PRO A 164 -4.36 -0.78 4.14
C PRO A 164 -3.47 -0.66 5.39
N LEU A 165 -2.46 -1.52 5.57
CA LEU A 165 -1.49 -1.37 6.67
C LEU A 165 -0.61 -0.12 6.49
N LEU A 166 -0.12 0.16 5.28
CA LEU A 166 0.62 1.38 4.96
C LEU A 166 -0.26 2.64 5.07
N PHE A 167 -1.52 2.58 4.63
CA PHE A 167 -2.45 3.70 4.75
C PHE A 167 -2.88 3.98 6.19
N THR A 168 -2.88 2.97 7.08
CA THR A 168 -3.19 3.14 8.51
C THR A 168 -1.96 3.43 9.38
N ASP A 169 -0.74 3.46 8.81
CA ASP A 169 0.47 3.66 9.59
C ASP A 169 0.53 5.03 10.29
N ARG A 170 0.75 5.01 11.61
CA ARG A 170 0.89 6.19 12.46
C ARG A 170 2.03 7.12 12.03
N ASN A 171 3.11 6.57 11.48
CA ASN A 171 4.30 7.32 11.06
C ASN A 171 4.28 7.70 9.56
N ARG A 172 3.15 7.49 8.87
CA ARG A 172 2.97 7.86 7.46
C ARG A 172 3.13 9.36 7.18
N ASP A 173 2.92 10.19 8.19
CA ASP A 173 3.05 11.66 8.13
C ASP A 173 4.47 12.15 7.78
N ARG A 174 5.48 11.31 8.05
CA ARG A 174 6.88 11.56 7.72
C ARG A 174 7.20 11.27 6.24
N TYR A 175 6.34 10.52 5.54
CA TYR A 175 6.48 10.25 4.11
C TYR A 175 5.87 11.39 3.29
N LYS A 176 6.71 12.14 2.57
CA LYS A 176 6.31 13.33 1.79
C LYS A 176 5.76 13.04 0.39
N GLY A 177 5.88 11.79 -0.09
CA GLY A 177 5.37 11.37 -1.40
C GLY A 177 3.91 10.94 -1.35
N SER A 178 3.36 10.52 -2.50
CA SER A 178 2.05 9.85 -2.52
C SER A 178 2.21 8.38 -2.11
N LEU A 179 1.48 7.97 -1.07
CA LEU A 179 1.39 6.56 -0.67
C LEU A 179 0.75 5.70 -1.75
N ASP A 180 -0.16 6.26 -2.56
CA ASP A 180 -0.77 5.54 -3.71
C ASP A 180 0.29 5.19 -4.76
N VAL A 181 1.25 6.09 -4.98
CA VAL A 181 2.35 5.89 -5.93
C VAL A 181 3.38 4.92 -5.35
N LEU A 182 3.71 5.05 -4.07
CA LEU A 182 4.59 4.09 -3.39
C LEU A 182 4.00 2.68 -3.43
N TRP A 183 2.72 2.53 -3.09
CA TRP A 183 2.04 1.23 -3.15
C TRP A 183 1.86 0.73 -4.60
N GLY A 184 1.58 1.63 -5.55
CA GLY A 184 1.52 1.28 -6.97
C GLY A 184 2.85 0.70 -7.48
N PHE A 185 3.99 1.30 -7.11
CA PHE A 185 5.31 0.74 -7.42
C PHE A 185 5.66 -0.49 -6.59
N GLN A 186 5.23 -0.54 -5.32
CA GLN A 186 5.33 -1.72 -4.46
C GLN A 186 4.70 -2.94 -5.15
N MET A 187 3.56 -2.82 -5.84
CA MET A 187 2.93 -3.94 -6.56
C MET A 187 3.77 -4.52 -7.73
N PHE A 188 4.89 -3.88 -8.12
CA PHE A 188 5.80 -4.36 -9.17
C PHE A 188 7.23 -4.62 -8.68
N LEU A 189 7.75 -3.80 -7.76
CA LEU A 189 9.11 -3.86 -7.20
C LEU A 189 9.07 -3.72 -5.67
N THR A 190 8.20 -4.53 -5.08
CA THR A 190 7.95 -4.77 -3.65
C THR A 190 9.12 -4.48 -2.71
N ASN A 191 10.24 -5.14 -2.92
CA ASN A 191 11.46 -5.00 -2.12
C ASN A 191 12.05 -3.58 -2.12
N THR A 192 12.26 -3.00 -3.31
CA THR A 192 12.87 -1.67 -3.54
C THR A 192 12.08 -0.50 -2.94
N PHE A 193 10.79 -0.66 -2.65
CA PHE A 193 9.97 0.44 -2.12
C PHE A 193 9.62 0.30 -0.63
N LEU A 194 9.67 -0.90 -0.06
CA LEU A 194 9.34 -1.11 1.35
C LEU A 194 10.49 -0.73 2.30
N ILE A 195 11.75 -1.02 1.96
CA ILE A 195 12.89 -0.66 2.82
C ILE A 195 13.04 0.87 2.91
N PRO A 196 12.98 1.66 1.80
CA PRO A 196 12.95 3.12 1.88
C PRO A 196 11.76 3.66 2.68
N TYR A 197 10.58 3.04 2.59
CA TYR A 197 9.44 3.43 3.42
C TYR A 197 9.76 3.30 4.92
N MET A 198 10.34 2.17 5.32
CA MET A 198 10.78 1.93 6.71
C MET A 198 11.85 2.92 7.16
N ALA A 199 12.78 3.29 6.28
CA ALA A 199 13.79 4.28 6.60
C ALA A 199 13.21 5.70 6.71
N ILE A 200 12.21 6.05 5.88
CA ILE A 200 11.57 7.38 5.87
C ILE A 200 10.62 7.56 7.05
N ARG A 201 9.86 6.53 7.46
CA ARG A 201 8.95 6.60 8.63
C ARG A 201 9.68 6.76 9.97
N LEU A 202 11.01 6.64 10.00
CA LEU A 202 11.85 6.94 11.16
C LEU A 202 12.33 8.41 11.22
N ASN A 203 12.15 9.21 10.15
CA ASN A 203 12.53 10.63 10.15
C ASN A 203 11.84 11.43 11.25
N ASN A 204 12.45 12.53 11.71
CA ASN A 204 11.81 13.46 12.63
C ASN A 204 10.45 13.94 12.11
N LYS A 205 9.48 14.12 13.02
CA LYS A 205 8.16 14.67 12.69
C LYS A 205 8.31 16.05 12.02
N PRO A 206 7.39 16.45 11.12
CA PRO A 206 7.40 17.80 10.55
C PRO A 206 7.33 18.88 11.64
N PRO A 207 8.09 19.99 11.54
CA PRO A 207 8.20 21.04 12.58
C PRO A 207 6.94 21.91 12.78
N HIS A 208 5.80 21.49 12.22
CA HIS A 208 4.49 22.13 12.37
C HIS A 208 3.42 21.17 12.94
N THR A 209 3.85 20.02 13.45
CA THR A 209 2.96 19.03 14.08
C THR A 209 2.67 19.44 15.51
N ASP A 210 1.74 20.40 15.68
CA ASP A 210 1.10 20.67 16.98
C ASP A 210 0.58 19.33 17.54
N GLU A 211 1.10 18.87 18.68
CA GLU A 211 0.79 17.56 19.28
C GLU A 211 -0.72 17.38 19.56
N ASN A 212 -1.43 18.49 19.74
CA ASN A 212 -2.87 18.55 20.01
C ASN A 212 -3.75 18.69 18.76
N LYS A 213 -3.18 18.83 17.55
CA LYS A 213 -3.94 18.76 16.30
C LYS A 213 -3.83 17.37 15.71
N LYS A 214 -4.89 16.57 15.93
CA LYS A 214 -5.19 15.36 15.16
C LYS A 214 -5.49 15.78 13.72
N TYR A 215 -4.44 16.06 12.93
CA TYR A 215 -4.55 16.36 11.50
C TYR A 215 -5.16 15.13 10.84
N LYS A 216 -6.47 15.16 10.58
CA LYS A 216 -7.19 14.16 9.79
C LYS A 216 -6.74 14.34 8.34
N TYR A 217 -5.52 13.89 8.05
CA TYR A 217 -4.93 13.91 6.71
C TYR A 217 -5.90 13.23 5.77
N LYS A 218 -6.42 13.99 4.81
CA LYS A 218 -7.42 13.53 3.88
C LYS A 218 -6.81 12.40 3.07
N TYR A 219 -7.28 11.17 3.30
CA TYR A 219 -6.91 10.02 2.50
C TYR A 219 -7.11 10.35 1.02
N SER A 220 -6.22 9.83 0.18
CA SER A 220 -6.50 9.71 -1.26
C SER A 220 -7.80 8.92 -1.45
N GLN A 221 -8.43 9.05 -2.62
CA GLN A 221 -9.63 8.25 -2.91
C GLN A 221 -9.32 6.74 -2.82
N LEU A 222 -8.14 6.32 -3.29
CA LEU A 222 -7.65 4.96 -3.19
C LEU A 222 -7.40 4.53 -1.74
N GLY A 223 -6.65 5.33 -0.96
CA GLY A 223 -6.39 5.05 0.45
C GLY A 223 -7.67 4.97 1.30
N CYS A 224 -8.67 5.82 1.02
CA CYS A 224 -9.99 5.76 1.65
C CYS A 224 -10.69 4.43 1.31
N VAL A 225 -10.76 4.05 0.04
CA VAL A 225 -11.36 2.78 -0.39
C VAL A 225 -10.63 1.57 0.21
N MET A 226 -9.30 1.59 0.31
CA MET A 226 -8.53 0.46 0.84
C MET A 226 -8.60 0.34 2.36
N VAL A 227 -8.68 1.45 3.11
CA VAL A 227 -8.88 1.42 4.56
C VAL A 227 -10.32 1.04 4.92
N ASN A 228 -11.31 1.61 4.22
CA ASN A 228 -12.72 1.30 4.45
C ASN A 228 -13.10 -0.11 3.97
N GLY A 229 -12.42 -0.58 2.93
CA GLY A 229 -12.49 -1.95 2.46
C GLY A 229 -11.47 -2.88 3.11
N ALA A 230 -10.78 -2.50 4.20
CA ALA A 230 -9.67 -3.29 4.75
C ALA A 230 -10.01 -4.77 5.00
N PRO A 231 -11.18 -5.14 5.58
CA PRO A 231 -11.57 -6.53 5.70
C PRO A 231 -11.70 -7.26 4.35
N VAL A 232 -12.24 -6.58 3.33
CA VAL A 232 -12.41 -7.13 1.97
C VAL A 232 -11.06 -7.27 1.26
N VAL A 233 -10.18 -6.27 1.38
CA VAL A 233 -8.80 -6.31 0.86
C VAL A 233 -8.01 -7.45 1.50
N GLY A 234 -8.15 -7.62 2.82
CA GLY A 234 -7.58 -8.74 3.58
C GLY A 234 -8.10 -10.09 3.08
N LEU A 235 -9.42 -10.27 3.00
CA LEU A 235 -10.03 -11.51 2.53
C LEU A 235 -9.62 -11.86 1.09
N ILE A 236 -9.58 -10.90 0.17
CA ILE A 236 -9.14 -11.12 -1.21
C ILE A 236 -7.66 -11.50 -1.25
N GLY A 237 -6.78 -10.74 -0.60
CA GLY A 237 -5.34 -11.01 -0.61
C GLY A 237 -4.99 -12.34 0.08
N GLY A 238 -5.64 -12.64 1.22
CA GLY A 238 -5.51 -13.92 1.92
C GLY A 238 -6.03 -15.10 1.11
N ALA A 239 -7.17 -14.96 0.44
CA ALA A 239 -7.70 -15.99 -0.47
C ALA A 239 -6.76 -16.22 -1.65
N VAL A 240 -6.20 -15.17 -2.26
CA VAL A 240 -5.16 -15.28 -3.30
C VAL A 240 -3.95 -16.04 -2.78
N CYS A 241 -3.42 -15.72 -1.58
CA CYS A 241 -2.29 -16.44 -1.02
C CYS A 241 -2.58 -17.94 -0.83
N VAL A 242 -3.78 -18.32 -0.38
CA VAL A 242 -4.20 -19.73 -0.25
C VAL A 242 -4.35 -20.39 -1.62
N ILE A 243 -5.01 -19.73 -2.58
CA ILE A 243 -5.17 -20.21 -3.96
C ILE A 243 -3.81 -20.41 -4.62
N SER A 244 -2.84 -19.52 -4.40
CA SER A 244 -1.47 -19.63 -4.90
C SER A 244 -0.75 -20.89 -4.45
N ILE A 245 -0.91 -21.26 -3.17
CA ILE A 245 -0.32 -22.50 -2.62
C ILE A 245 -0.97 -23.72 -3.27
N VAL A 246 -2.31 -23.74 -3.34
CA VAL A 246 -3.07 -24.82 -3.99
C VAL A 246 -2.73 -24.93 -5.48
N TRP A 247 -2.57 -23.79 -6.17
CA TRP A 247 -2.23 -23.74 -7.59
C TRP A 247 -0.80 -24.20 -7.88
N GLY A 248 0.18 -23.83 -7.03
CA GLY A 248 1.54 -24.38 -7.15
C GLY A 248 1.54 -25.91 -7.09
N LEU A 249 0.87 -26.47 -6.07
CA LEU A 249 0.87 -27.91 -5.79
C LEU A 249 0.00 -28.73 -6.77
N PHE A 250 -1.18 -28.23 -7.14
CA PHE A 250 -2.20 -29.00 -7.90
C PHE A 250 -2.67 -28.33 -9.20
N GLY A 251 -2.31 -27.07 -9.44
CA GLY A 251 -2.68 -26.34 -10.66
C GLY A 251 -2.15 -27.05 -11.90
N ARG A 252 -2.96 -27.04 -12.97
CA ARG A 252 -2.69 -27.71 -14.26
C ARG A 252 -2.21 -29.16 -14.09
N SER A 253 -2.94 -29.98 -13.33
CA SER A 253 -2.73 -31.43 -13.20
C SER A 253 -2.63 -32.16 -14.54
N ASP A 254 -3.33 -31.64 -15.54
CA ASP A 254 -3.49 -32.25 -16.86
C ASP A 254 -2.37 -31.81 -17.83
N GLY A 255 -1.55 -30.83 -17.42
CA GLY A 255 -0.30 -30.48 -18.09
C GLY A 255 0.83 -31.38 -17.58
N ASN A 256 1.77 -31.73 -18.46
CA ASN A 256 2.90 -32.62 -18.18
C ASN A 256 4.00 -31.96 -17.30
N PHE A 257 3.60 -31.42 -16.14
CA PHE A 257 4.41 -30.66 -15.18
C PHE A 257 4.88 -31.49 -13.98
N GLY A 258 4.74 -32.82 -14.06
CA GLY A 258 5.15 -33.74 -13.00
C GLY A 258 4.33 -33.65 -11.71
N GLY A 259 4.74 -34.47 -10.74
CA GLY A 259 4.18 -34.53 -9.40
C GLY A 259 4.74 -33.44 -8.48
N VAL A 260 4.37 -33.50 -7.20
CA VAL A 260 4.79 -32.50 -6.20
C VAL A 260 6.32 -32.43 -6.03
N ALA A 261 7.02 -33.56 -6.19
CA ALA A 261 8.49 -33.60 -6.14
C ALA A 261 9.13 -32.87 -7.33
N ASP A 262 8.72 -33.18 -8.57
CA ASP A 262 9.24 -32.53 -9.78
C ASP A 262 8.98 -31.01 -9.75
N ARG A 263 7.81 -30.61 -9.24
CA ARG A 263 7.44 -29.20 -9.02
C ARG A 263 8.30 -28.50 -7.98
N TRP A 264 8.70 -29.20 -6.92
CA TRP A 264 9.63 -28.69 -5.91
C TRP A 264 11.04 -28.50 -6.47
N ASP A 265 11.55 -29.49 -7.21
CA ASP A 265 12.87 -29.41 -7.86
C ASP A 265 12.90 -28.30 -8.93
N PHE A 266 11.81 -28.12 -9.68
CA PHE A 266 11.63 -26.95 -10.54
C PHE A 266 11.68 -25.65 -9.72
N LEU A 267 10.97 -25.54 -8.59
CA LEU A 267 10.99 -24.32 -7.77
C LEU A 267 12.41 -23.99 -7.29
N VAL A 268 13.14 -24.96 -6.74
CA VAL A 268 14.52 -24.75 -6.26
C VAL A 268 15.43 -24.32 -7.41
N THR A 269 15.30 -24.95 -8.59
CA THR A 269 16.05 -24.58 -9.80
C THR A 269 15.69 -23.16 -10.26
N TYR A 270 14.40 -22.82 -10.29
CA TYR A 270 13.89 -21.51 -10.71
C TYR A 270 14.39 -20.39 -9.78
N LEU A 271 14.30 -20.58 -8.47
CA LEU A 271 14.83 -19.66 -7.45
C LEU A 271 16.36 -19.46 -7.55
N GLY A 272 17.10 -20.49 -7.95
CA GLY A 272 18.56 -20.45 -8.14
C GLY A 272 19.02 -19.99 -9.53
N SER A 273 18.12 -19.80 -10.49
CA SER A 273 18.45 -19.46 -11.89
C SER A 273 17.90 -18.11 -12.34
N GLU A 274 16.73 -17.71 -11.85
CA GLU A 274 16.01 -16.51 -12.31
C GLU A 274 16.05 -15.38 -11.28
N ARG A 275 16.49 -14.19 -11.72
CA ARG A 275 16.62 -13.01 -10.85
C ARG A 275 15.28 -12.56 -10.27
N LEU A 276 14.21 -12.68 -11.05
CA LEU A 276 12.83 -12.39 -10.63
C LEU A 276 12.39 -13.33 -9.49
N ALA A 277 12.67 -14.62 -9.64
CA ALA A 277 12.34 -15.64 -8.65
C ALA A 277 13.13 -15.43 -7.35
N TYR A 278 14.41 -15.09 -7.46
CA TYR A 278 15.28 -14.75 -6.34
C TYR A 278 14.80 -13.47 -5.61
N ALA A 279 14.33 -12.45 -6.32
CA ALA A 279 13.75 -11.25 -5.72
C ALA A 279 12.50 -11.55 -4.88
N PHE A 280 11.63 -12.47 -5.32
CA PHE A 280 10.46 -12.91 -4.54
C PHE A 280 10.82 -13.56 -3.20
N ILE A 281 11.99 -14.22 -3.07
CA ILE A 281 12.48 -14.70 -1.77
C ILE A 281 12.72 -13.52 -0.83
N TRP A 282 13.39 -12.48 -1.33
CA TRP A 282 13.66 -11.27 -0.55
C TRP A 282 12.38 -10.55 -0.16
N ASP A 283 11.38 -10.49 -1.04
CA ASP A 283 10.05 -9.97 -0.70
C ASP A 283 9.43 -10.71 0.48
N ILE A 284 9.42 -12.05 0.44
CA ILE A 284 8.91 -12.88 1.53
C ILE A 284 9.70 -12.60 2.83
N CYS A 285 11.03 -12.58 2.78
CA CYS A 285 11.87 -12.29 3.94
C CYS A 285 11.60 -10.90 4.54
N LEU A 286 11.51 -9.87 3.70
CA LEU A 286 11.19 -8.50 4.12
C LEU A 286 9.78 -8.41 4.68
N TYR A 287 8.81 -9.16 4.14
CA TYR A 287 7.44 -9.16 4.64
C TYR A 287 7.33 -9.86 5.99
N ILE A 288 8.05 -10.97 6.21
CA ILE A 288 8.16 -11.62 7.52
C ILE A 288 8.77 -10.67 8.57
N LEU A 289 9.76 -9.87 8.20
CA LEU A 289 10.40 -8.89 9.09
C LEU A 289 9.50 -7.68 9.38
N PHE A 290 8.90 -7.10 8.33
CA PHE A 290 8.23 -5.80 8.41
C PHE A 290 6.75 -5.88 8.78
N GLN A 291 6.06 -7.00 8.51
CA GLN A 291 4.68 -7.22 8.97
C GLN A 291 4.54 -7.07 10.49
N PRO A 292 5.30 -7.78 11.36
CA PRO A 292 5.16 -7.66 12.81
C PRO A 292 5.57 -6.28 13.35
N TRP A 293 6.50 -5.60 12.70
CA TRP A 293 6.92 -4.24 13.07
C TRP A 293 5.79 -3.23 12.78
N LEU A 294 5.30 -3.17 11.54
CA LEU A 294 4.20 -2.28 11.15
C LEU A 294 2.93 -2.53 11.96
N ILE A 295 2.52 -3.78 12.13
CA ILE A 295 1.33 -4.12 12.93
C ILE A 295 1.56 -3.72 14.39
N GLY A 296 2.76 -3.91 14.93
CA GLY A 296 3.15 -3.53 16.28
C GLY A 296 2.95 -2.04 16.59
N ASP A 297 3.48 -1.18 15.72
CA ASP A 297 3.32 0.28 15.86
C ASP A 297 1.85 0.72 15.74
N ASN A 298 1.04 -0.06 15.02
CA ASN A 298 -0.34 0.24 14.66
C ASN A 298 -1.41 -0.53 15.47
N LEU A 299 -1.02 -1.22 16.55
CA LEU A 299 -1.95 -1.93 17.46
C LEU A 299 -3.04 -1.02 18.08
N HIS A 300 -2.84 0.29 18.07
CA HIS A 300 -3.81 1.28 18.55
C HIS A 300 -5.01 1.48 17.60
N ASN A 301 -4.88 1.11 16.31
CA ASN A 301 -5.95 1.17 15.31
C ASN A 301 -6.91 -0.03 15.38
N ILE A 302 -6.71 -0.93 16.34
CA ILE A 302 -7.45 -2.19 16.51
C ILE A 302 -8.44 -2.04 17.65
N THR A 303 -9.62 -2.64 17.51
CA THR A 303 -10.60 -2.79 18.59
C THR A 303 -9.97 -3.42 19.85
N THR A 304 -10.17 -2.79 21.02
CA THR A 304 -9.48 -3.13 22.28
C THR A 304 -9.51 -4.62 22.63
N ASN A 305 -10.61 -5.33 22.32
CA ASN A 305 -10.82 -6.75 22.63
C ASN A 305 -9.91 -7.71 21.82
N GLN A 306 -9.37 -7.29 20.67
CA GLN A 306 -8.58 -8.14 19.77
C GLN A 306 -7.08 -7.81 19.77
N ARG A 307 -6.65 -6.76 20.49
CA ARG A 307 -5.26 -6.27 20.50
C ARG A 307 -4.25 -7.32 20.96
N GLU A 308 -4.55 -8.06 22.02
CA GLU A 308 -3.62 -9.09 22.54
C GLU A 308 -3.45 -10.23 21.52
N LEU A 309 -4.55 -10.71 20.94
CA LEU A 309 -4.52 -11.76 19.92
C LEU A 309 -3.67 -11.33 18.72
N ILE A 310 -3.85 -10.11 18.21
CA ILE A 310 -3.10 -9.61 17.05
C ILE A 310 -1.64 -9.30 17.40
N ASN A 311 -1.34 -8.91 18.62
CA ASN A 311 0.05 -8.76 19.09
C ASN A 311 0.84 -10.09 19.07
N TYR A 312 0.17 -11.23 19.21
CA TYR A 312 0.76 -12.56 18.96
C TYR A 312 0.71 -12.92 17.47
N LEU A 313 -0.44 -12.77 16.81
CA LEU A 313 -0.64 -13.17 15.41
C LEU A 313 0.22 -12.39 14.42
N ARG A 314 0.64 -11.16 14.71
CA ARG A 314 1.46 -10.31 13.82
C ARG A 314 2.74 -10.97 13.30
N PHE A 315 3.30 -11.93 14.04
CA PHE A 315 4.49 -12.71 13.66
C PHE A 315 4.19 -13.87 12.70
N VAL A 316 2.91 -14.23 12.52
CA VAL A 316 2.51 -15.32 11.62
C VAL A 316 2.39 -14.76 10.19
N PRO A 317 3.20 -15.23 9.22
CA PRO A 317 3.17 -14.79 7.83
C PRO A 317 1.75 -14.84 7.24
N VAL A 318 1.33 -13.79 6.52
CA VAL A 318 0.00 -13.65 5.87
C VAL A 318 -1.17 -13.58 6.87
N LEU A 319 -1.31 -14.54 7.78
CA LEU A 319 -2.40 -14.66 8.75
C LEU A 319 -2.42 -13.52 9.77
N GLY A 320 -1.25 -13.05 10.21
CA GLY A 320 -1.15 -11.90 11.11
C GLY A 320 -1.68 -10.61 10.49
N LEU A 321 -1.39 -10.42 9.19
CA LEU A 321 -1.89 -9.29 8.42
C LEU A 321 -3.39 -9.41 8.13
N LEU A 322 -3.86 -10.59 7.73
CA LEU A 322 -5.29 -10.87 7.56
C LEU A 322 -6.08 -10.58 8.85
N ALA A 323 -5.60 -11.05 10.00
CA ALA A 323 -6.23 -10.83 11.29
C ALA A 323 -6.26 -9.34 11.69
N TYR A 324 -5.17 -8.59 11.42
CA TYR A 324 -5.12 -7.14 11.61
C TYR A 324 -6.20 -6.43 10.76
N LEU A 325 -6.31 -6.77 9.47
CA LEU A 325 -7.25 -6.12 8.55
C LEU A 325 -8.72 -6.44 8.82
N LEU A 326 -9.00 -7.62 9.36
CA LEU A 326 -10.34 -8.01 9.82
C LEU A 326 -10.76 -7.37 11.15
N SER A 327 -9.81 -6.76 11.86
CA SER A 327 -9.99 -6.24 13.24
C SER A 327 -9.65 -4.75 13.37
N LEU A 328 -9.58 -4.06 12.23
CA LEU A 328 -9.34 -2.63 12.15
C LEU A 328 -10.59 -1.88 12.64
N ASP A 329 -10.41 -0.85 13.45
CA ASP A 329 -11.52 -0.12 14.07
C ASP A 329 -12.28 0.75 13.04
N ASP A 330 -13.61 0.77 13.11
CA ASP A 330 -14.48 1.49 12.16
C ASP A 330 -14.21 3.02 12.19
N ASP A 331 -13.77 3.54 13.34
CA ASP A 331 -13.34 4.94 13.52
C ASP A 331 -12.06 5.31 12.72
N VAL A 332 -11.28 4.32 12.29
CA VAL A 332 -10.13 4.50 11.37
C VAL A 332 -10.60 4.49 9.90
N SER A 333 -11.81 3.98 9.64
CA SER A 333 -12.44 3.85 8.32
C SER A 333 -13.46 4.96 7.97
N SER A 334 -13.47 6.07 8.70
CA SER A 334 -14.42 7.19 8.53
C SER A 334 -13.79 8.56 8.67
#